data_AF-A0A6J7DEL1-F1
#
_entry.id   AF-A0A6J7DEL1-F1
#
_cell.length_a   1.000
_cell.length_b   1.000
_cell.length_c   1.000
_cell.angle_alpha   90.00
_cell.angle_beta   90.00
_cell.angle_gamma   90.00
#
_symmetry.space_group_name_H-M   'P 1'
#
loop_
_entity.id
_entity.type
_entity.pdbx_description
1 polymer ?
#
loop_
_entity_poly.entity_id
_entity_poly.type
_entity_poly.pdbx_seq_one_letter_code
_entity_poly.pdbx_strand_id
1 'polypeptide(L)'
;MRRSLTTIAVISGTLAISACGGSTSGSNQSHADGSFTVATPGISFPISQHINKGAVLKIPVRNLGNRPIPNVTITLTTGVSGTSAPAFSNVDSQPGLAEHWKHVWFLDLGPIDGDTALSNSWTLGELAPGATATFIWHVHPSIPGPHLLNWKISPAMLGGQAVLANGAPAAGSFPVVIKSKAPSATVRSNGTVAKDYTPASTSKTSQTKP
;
A
#
# COMPACT_ATOMS: atom_id res chain seq x y z
N MET A 1 43.08 35.29 63.70
CA MET A 1 42.04 34.69 64.56
C MET A 1 40.72 34.68 63.79
N ARG A 2 40.19 33.47 63.54
CA ARG A 2 38.78 33.03 63.31
C ARG A 2 37.69 33.98 62.73
N ARG A 3 36.98 33.43 61.72
CA ARG A 3 35.55 33.61 61.27
C ARG A 3 35.29 34.83 60.37
N SER A 4 34.45 34.82 59.31
CA SER A 4 33.49 33.86 58.76
C SER A 4 33.03 34.32 57.35
N LEU A 5 32.91 33.36 56.43
CA LEU A 5 31.83 33.13 55.42
C LEU A 5 31.10 34.30 54.73
N THR A 6 31.22 34.38 53.38
CA THR A 6 30.04 34.55 52.51
C THR A 6 30.25 33.83 51.17
N THR A 7 29.43 32.79 50.96
CA THR A 7 29.35 31.96 49.75
C THR A 7 28.51 32.69 48.70
N ILE A 8 29.01 32.87 47.47
CA ILE A 8 28.19 33.22 46.30
C ILE A 8 28.29 32.05 45.32
N ALA A 9 27.21 31.27 45.26
CA ALA A 9 27.01 30.23 44.26
C ALA A 9 26.52 30.88 42.96
N VAL A 10 27.36 30.89 41.93
CA VAL A 10 26.97 31.24 40.55
C VAL A 10 26.38 29.97 39.93
N ILE A 11 25.05 29.90 39.87
CA ILE A 11 24.34 28.84 39.14
C ILE A 11 24.41 29.19 37.66
N SER A 12 25.30 28.51 36.94
CA SER A 12 25.39 28.53 35.48
C SER A 12 24.24 27.70 34.91
N GLY A 13 23.20 28.37 34.39
CA GLY A 13 22.07 27.72 33.74
C GLY A 13 22.44 27.25 32.34
N THR A 14 23.01 26.05 32.23
CA THR A 14 23.07 25.35 30.94
C THR A 14 21.67 24.88 30.56
N LEU A 15 21.08 25.54 29.56
CA LEU A 15 19.94 25.03 28.81
C LEU A 15 20.35 23.70 28.15
N ALA A 16 20.10 22.60 28.82
CA ALA A 16 20.07 21.29 28.19
C ALA A 16 18.84 21.26 27.30
N ILE A 17 19.03 21.59 26.02
CA ILE A 17 18.06 21.23 24.99
C ILE A 17 18.09 19.71 24.97
N SER A 18 17.14 19.08 25.64
CA SER A 18 16.81 17.68 25.42
C SER A 18 16.32 17.58 23.97
N ALA A 19 17.25 17.43 23.04
CA ALA A 19 16.96 16.94 21.70
C ALA A 19 16.48 15.49 21.87
N CYS A 20 15.20 15.34 22.18
CA CYS A 20 14.46 14.11 22.00
C CYS A 20 14.32 13.88 20.48
N GLY A 21 15.44 13.55 19.85
CA GLY A 21 15.56 13.17 18.45
C GLY A 21 16.46 11.94 18.28
N GLY A 22 16.72 11.22 19.38
CA GLY A 22 17.40 9.94 19.37
C GLY A 22 16.39 8.81 19.18
N SER A 23 16.06 8.50 17.93
CA SER A 23 15.53 7.20 17.52
C SER A 23 15.90 6.97 16.06
N THR A 24 17.02 6.28 15.86
CA THR A 24 17.60 5.88 14.56
C THR A 24 16.82 4.73 13.91
N SER A 25 15.50 4.85 13.83
CA SER A 25 14.63 3.92 13.08
C SER A 25 13.36 4.62 12.56
N GLY A 26 13.41 5.93 12.34
CA GLY A 26 12.36 6.65 11.63
C GLY A 26 12.64 6.67 10.13
N SER A 27 11.73 6.11 9.33
CA SER A 27 11.44 6.46 7.92
C SER A 27 12.58 7.02 7.05
N ASN A 28 13.79 6.45 7.12
CA ASN A 28 14.84 6.75 6.15
C ASN A 28 14.40 6.12 4.84
N GLN A 29 14.15 6.94 3.82
CA GLN A 29 13.73 6.46 2.52
C GLN A 29 14.70 5.38 2.05
N SER A 30 14.20 4.16 1.88
CA SER A 30 15.00 3.04 1.38
C SER A 30 15.52 3.38 -0.01
N HIS A 31 16.82 3.15 -0.25
CA HIS A 31 17.46 3.30 -1.56
C HIS A 31 17.91 1.94 -2.09
N ALA A 32 17.83 1.73 -3.40
CA ALA A 32 18.35 0.55 -4.07
C ALA A 32 19.10 0.93 -5.36
N ASP A 33 20.06 0.07 -5.74
CA ASP A 33 20.86 0.25 -6.95
C ASP A 33 20.86 -0.99 -7.85
N GLY A 34 20.80 -0.75 -9.16
CA GLY A 34 20.76 -1.78 -10.17
C GLY A 34 19.43 -2.52 -10.27
N SER A 35 19.46 -3.70 -10.91
CA SER A 35 18.26 -4.48 -11.20
C SER A 35 18.06 -5.64 -10.21
N PHE A 36 16.80 -5.92 -9.90
CA PHE A 36 16.35 -6.99 -9.03
C PHE A 36 15.35 -7.86 -9.79
N THR A 37 15.70 -9.11 -10.05
CA THR A 37 14.82 -10.04 -10.75
C THR A 37 13.74 -10.54 -9.80
N VAL A 38 12.49 -10.36 -10.19
CA VAL A 38 11.31 -10.77 -9.41
C VAL A 38 10.34 -11.58 -10.25
N ALA A 39 9.44 -12.30 -9.57
CA ALA A 39 8.27 -12.92 -10.16
C ALA A 39 7.01 -12.57 -9.37
N THR A 40 5.86 -12.61 -10.05
CA THR A 40 4.54 -12.32 -9.48
C THR A 40 3.59 -13.52 -9.53
N PRO A 41 3.90 -14.61 -8.81
CA PRO A 41 3.20 -15.88 -8.97
C PRO A 41 1.75 -15.81 -8.49
N GLY A 42 0.78 -15.92 -9.40
CA GLY A 42 -0.64 -15.88 -9.02
C GLY A 42 -1.15 -14.49 -8.65
N ILE A 43 -0.57 -13.46 -9.28
CA ILE A 43 -1.14 -12.11 -9.27
C ILE A 43 -2.61 -12.14 -9.71
N SER A 44 -3.49 -11.41 -9.03
CA SER A 44 -4.93 -11.46 -9.31
C SER A 44 -5.68 -10.19 -8.92
N PHE A 45 -6.65 -9.83 -9.76
CA PHE A 45 -7.70 -8.87 -9.46
C PHE A 45 -8.94 -9.26 -10.29
N PRO A 46 -10.16 -9.29 -9.72
CA PRO A 46 -11.34 -9.66 -10.49
C PRO A 46 -11.59 -8.67 -11.64
N ILE A 47 -11.55 -9.16 -12.89
CA ILE A 47 -11.74 -8.31 -14.08
C ILE A 47 -13.20 -7.91 -14.31
N SER A 48 -14.16 -8.63 -13.73
CA SER A 48 -15.59 -8.27 -13.74
C SER A 48 -16.04 -8.01 -12.32
N GLN A 49 -16.45 -6.77 -12.05
CA GLN A 49 -16.83 -6.31 -10.73
C GLN A 49 -18.21 -5.67 -10.75
N HIS A 50 -18.75 -5.37 -9.57
CA HIS A 50 -20.05 -4.73 -9.40
C HIS A 50 -19.90 -3.60 -8.40
N ILE A 51 -20.61 -2.50 -8.62
CA ILE A 51 -20.79 -1.51 -7.56
C ILE A 51 -21.37 -2.20 -6.32
N ASN A 52 -20.92 -1.82 -5.13
CA ASN A 52 -21.32 -2.38 -3.83
C ASN A 52 -20.90 -3.85 -3.57
N LYS A 53 -19.98 -4.42 -4.36
CA LYS A 53 -19.36 -5.72 -4.05
C LYS A 53 -17.86 -5.55 -3.86
N GLY A 54 -17.35 -5.89 -2.67
CA GLY A 54 -15.93 -5.86 -2.39
C GLY A 54 -15.13 -6.73 -3.35
N ALA A 55 -13.96 -6.25 -3.73
CA ALA A 55 -12.98 -6.93 -4.58
C ALA A 55 -11.64 -6.99 -3.85
N VAL A 56 -10.88 -8.05 -4.11
CA VAL A 56 -9.55 -8.25 -3.52
C VAL A 56 -8.51 -8.22 -4.62
N LEU A 57 -7.57 -7.29 -4.52
CA LEU A 57 -6.36 -7.23 -5.33
C LEU A 57 -5.25 -7.96 -4.56
N LYS A 58 -4.59 -8.92 -5.21
CA LYS A 58 -3.45 -9.64 -4.63
C LYS A 58 -2.27 -9.60 -5.59
N ILE A 59 -1.15 -9.05 -5.11
CA ILE A 59 0.12 -9.03 -5.83
C ILE A 59 1.20 -9.67 -4.96
N PRO A 60 1.49 -10.97 -5.16
CA PRO A 60 2.67 -11.58 -4.59
C PRO A 60 3.91 -11.16 -5.37
N VAL A 61 5.01 -10.91 -4.66
CA VAL A 61 6.32 -10.57 -5.22
C VAL A 61 7.33 -11.54 -4.64
N ARG A 62 7.92 -12.37 -5.50
CA ARG A 62 8.99 -13.30 -5.15
C ARG A 62 10.32 -12.75 -5.64
N ASN A 63 11.30 -12.67 -4.75
CA ASN A 63 12.67 -12.33 -5.13
C ASN A 63 13.33 -13.56 -5.79
N LEU A 64 13.65 -13.46 -7.08
CA LEU A 64 14.35 -14.52 -7.82
C LEU A 64 15.87 -14.28 -7.90
N GLY A 65 16.34 -13.13 -7.40
CA GLY A 65 17.75 -12.80 -7.35
C GLY A 65 18.49 -13.48 -6.19
N ASN A 66 19.78 -13.19 -6.11
CA ASN A 66 20.69 -13.67 -5.06
C ASN A 66 21.01 -12.59 -4.00
N ARG A 67 20.42 -11.40 -4.10
CA ARG A 67 20.57 -10.29 -3.16
C ARG A 67 19.22 -9.94 -2.52
N PRO A 68 19.17 -9.52 -1.25
CA PRO A 68 17.94 -9.03 -0.65
C PRO A 68 17.45 -7.78 -1.38
N ILE A 69 16.14 -7.66 -1.56
CA ILE A 69 15.50 -6.42 -2.01
C ILE A 69 15.32 -5.54 -0.77
N PRO A 70 15.91 -4.33 -0.71
CA PRO A 70 15.95 -3.54 0.53
C PRO A 70 14.58 -3.15 1.08
N ASN A 71 13.64 -2.77 0.21
CA ASN A 71 12.29 -2.44 0.62
C ASN A 71 11.29 -2.62 -0.54
N VAL A 72 10.74 -3.83 -0.68
CA VAL A 72 9.86 -4.12 -1.81
C VAL A 72 8.64 -3.21 -1.79
N THR A 73 8.42 -2.50 -2.89
CA THR A 73 7.39 -1.46 -3.02
C THR A 73 6.49 -1.77 -4.21
N ILE A 74 5.18 -1.58 -4.06
CA ILE A 74 4.23 -1.57 -5.16
C ILE A 74 3.59 -0.19 -5.28
N THR A 75 3.58 0.35 -6.49
CA THR A 75 2.82 1.55 -6.85
C THR A 75 1.63 1.18 -7.72
N LEU A 76 0.45 1.71 -7.38
CA LEU A 76 -0.80 1.53 -8.13
C LEU A 76 -1.24 2.85 -8.75
N THR A 77 -1.70 2.81 -10.01
CA THR A 77 -2.27 3.99 -10.69
C THR A 77 -3.46 3.57 -11.53
N THR A 78 -4.51 4.39 -11.59
CA THR A 78 -5.68 4.10 -12.43
C THR A 78 -5.65 4.93 -13.70
N GLY A 79 -6.00 4.31 -14.83
CA GLY A 79 -5.98 4.93 -16.14
C GLY A 79 -4.56 5.11 -16.64
N VAL A 80 -4.04 6.32 -16.55
CA VAL A 80 -2.68 6.66 -16.99
C VAL A 80 -1.67 6.18 -15.94
N SER A 81 -0.67 5.42 -16.39
CA SER A 81 0.40 4.94 -15.52
C SER A 81 1.35 6.07 -15.13
N GLY A 82 1.94 5.97 -13.92
CA GLY A 82 2.95 6.93 -13.46
C GLY A 82 2.42 8.29 -13.01
N THR A 83 1.11 8.43 -12.83
CA THR A 83 0.50 9.63 -12.24
C THR A 83 0.75 9.70 -10.72
N SER A 84 0.64 10.91 -10.16
CA SER A 84 0.69 11.15 -8.71
C SER A 84 -0.68 11.03 -8.04
N ALA A 85 -1.72 10.65 -8.77
CA ALA A 85 -3.05 10.46 -8.21
C ALA A 85 -3.01 9.39 -7.10
N PRO A 86 -3.83 9.54 -6.03
CA PRO A 86 -4.00 8.49 -5.06
C PRO A 86 -4.37 7.17 -5.75
N ALA A 87 -3.93 6.05 -5.18
CA ALA A 87 -4.29 4.74 -5.73
C ALA A 87 -5.81 4.60 -5.84
N PHE A 88 -6.23 3.79 -6.81
CA PHE A 88 -7.64 3.55 -7.10
C PHE A 88 -8.44 4.80 -7.54
N SER A 89 -7.75 5.89 -7.88
CA SER A 89 -8.35 7.11 -8.41
C SER A 89 -7.88 7.36 -9.85
N ASN A 90 -8.78 7.88 -10.68
CA ASN A 90 -8.46 8.43 -12.00
C ASN A 90 -8.24 9.93 -11.88
N VAL A 91 -7.31 10.48 -12.67
CA VAL A 91 -7.16 11.94 -12.82
C VAL A 91 -8.37 12.49 -13.57
N ASP A 92 -8.93 13.59 -13.08
CA ASP A 92 -9.95 14.39 -13.75
C ASP A 92 -9.33 15.70 -14.25
N SER A 93 -9.29 15.86 -15.57
CA SER A 93 -8.71 17.02 -16.24
C SER A 93 -9.66 18.22 -16.30
N GLN A 94 -10.89 18.12 -15.76
CA GLN A 94 -11.83 19.22 -15.77
C GLN A 94 -11.28 20.44 -14.98
N PRO A 95 -11.17 21.62 -15.62
CA PRO A 95 -10.72 22.83 -14.95
C PRO A 95 -11.68 23.28 -13.84
N GLY A 96 -11.14 23.85 -12.77
CA GLY A 96 -11.91 24.47 -11.69
C GLY A 96 -12.49 23.50 -10.65
N LEU A 97 -12.17 22.20 -10.71
CA LEU A 97 -12.48 21.27 -9.64
C LEU A 97 -11.58 21.49 -8.43
N ALA A 98 -12.14 21.39 -7.22
CA ALA A 98 -11.36 21.40 -5.98
C ALA A 98 -10.51 20.13 -5.82
N GLU A 99 -10.98 19.01 -6.39
CA GLU A 99 -10.30 17.72 -6.39
C GLU A 99 -10.14 17.24 -7.85
N HIS A 100 -8.91 17.06 -8.27
CA HIS A 100 -8.55 16.67 -9.64
C HIS A 100 -8.48 15.15 -9.82
N TRP A 101 -9.10 14.38 -8.93
CA TRP A 101 -9.17 12.93 -9.07
C TRP A 101 -10.52 12.38 -8.64
N LYS A 102 -10.95 11.31 -9.30
CA LYS A 102 -12.19 10.59 -9.06
C LYS A 102 -11.89 9.19 -8.56
N HIS A 103 -12.39 8.85 -7.38
CA HIS A 103 -12.13 7.55 -6.77
C HIS A 103 -12.97 6.46 -7.43
N VAL A 104 -12.31 5.51 -8.09
CA VAL A 104 -12.93 4.40 -8.84
C VAL A 104 -13.20 3.20 -7.94
N TRP A 105 -12.29 2.95 -6.98
CA TRP A 105 -12.51 2.01 -5.89
C TRP A 105 -12.15 2.65 -4.56
N PHE A 106 -13.01 2.53 -3.56
CA PHE A 106 -12.68 2.85 -2.16
C PHE A 106 -11.75 1.80 -1.57
N LEU A 107 -10.68 2.24 -0.90
CA LEU A 107 -9.81 1.36 -0.14
C LEU A 107 -10.44 1.04 1.21
N ASP A 108 -10.78 -0.22 1.44
CA ASP A 108 -11.28 -0.69 2.73
C ASP A 108 -10.13 -1.10 3.65
N LEU A 109 -9.17 -1.85 3.10
CA LEU A 109 -8.00 -2.35 3.80
C LEU A 109 -6.82 -2.47 2.84
N GLY A 110 -5.69 -1.86 3.19
CA GLY A 110 -4.42 -2.03 2.47
C GLY A 110 -3.60 -3.21 2.99
N PRO A 111 -2.44 -3.47 2.38
CA PRO A 111 -1.48 -4.47 2.85
C PRO A 111 -1.14 -4.24 4.33
N ILE A 112 -1.28 -5.31 5.14
CA ILE A 112 -0.88 -5.30 6.55
C ILE A 112 0.64 -5.13 6.62
N ASP A 113 1.12 -4.38 7.61
CA ASP A 113 2.53 -4.00 7.79
C ASP A 113 3.09 -3.19 6.61
N GLY A 114 2.19 -2.57 5.82
CA GLY A 114 2.51 -1.70 4.71
C GLY A 114 2.82 -0.28 5.17
N ASP A 115 4.09 0.11 5.21
CA ASP A 115 4.49 1.50 5.47
C ASP A 115 4.67 2.27 4.15
N THR A 116 4.20 3.52 4.08
CA THR A 116 4.39 4.38 2.90
C THR A 116 4.16 5.86 3.19
N ALA A 117 4.96 6.72 2.54
CA ALA A 117 4.74 8.17 2.53
C ALA A 117 3.89 8.65 1.33
N LEU A 118 3.62 7.77 0.36
CA LEU A 118 2.88 8.10 -0.87
C LEU A 118 1.51 7.42 -0.86
N SER A 119 0.46 8.17 -1.20
CA SER A 119 -0.93 7.71 -1.21
C SER A 119 -1.25 6.62 -2.23
N ASN A 120 -0.30 6.26 -3.09
CA ASN A 120 -0.47 5.25 -4.12
C ASN A 120 0.59 4.15 -4.11
N SER A 121 1.46 4.13 -3.10
CA SER A 121 2.49 3.12 -2.94
C SER A 121 2.38 2.43 -1.60
N TRP A 122 2.79 1.17 -1.52
CA TRP A 122 2.93 0.43 -0.26
C TRP A 122 4.27 -0.29 -0.26
N THR A 123 4.89 -0.38 0.91
CA THR A 123 6.17 -1.09 1.09
C THR A 123 6.03 -2.15 2.17
N LEU A 124 6.62 -3.33 1.98
CA LEU A 124 6.57 -4.44 2.95
C LEU A 124 7.96 -4.81 3.50
N GLY A 125 8.89 -3.87 3.49
CA GLY A 125 10.23 -4.05 4.03
C GLY A 125 11.14 -4.91 3.16
N GLU A 126 12.24 -5.36 3.77
CA GLU A 126 13.25 -6.16 3.09
C GLU A 126 12.69 -7.52 2.65
N LEU A 127 13.00 -7.92 1.41
CA LEU A 127 12.63 -9.23 0.87
C LEU A 127 13.88 -10.04 0.51
N ALA A 128 14.18 -11.03 1.36
CA ALA A 128 15.31 -11.93 1.19
C ALA A 128 15.28 -12.73 -0.13
N PRO A 129 16.43 -13.20 -0.64
CA PRO A 129 16.49 -14.08 -1.80
C PRO A 129 15.56 -15.29 -1.68
N GLY A 130 14.78 -15.58 -2.73
CA GLY A 130 13.84 -16.71 -2.76
C GLY A 130 12.53 -16.51 -2.00
N ALA A 131 12.45 -15.53 -1.09
CA ALA A 131 11.27 -15.24 -0.29
C ALA A 131 10.17 -14.54 -1.10
N THR A 132 8.94 -14.56 -0.57
CA THR A 132 7.77 -13.93 -1.19
C THR A 132 7.08 -12.98 -0.20
N ALA A 133 6.89 -11.73 -0.60
CA ALA A 133 5.99 -10.78 0.06
C ALA A 133 4.66 -10.75 -0.69
N THR A 134 3.53 -10.66 0.03
CA THR A 134 2.21 -10.62 -0.60
C THR A 134 1.47 -9.35 -0.22
N PHE A 135 1.24 -8.50 -1.21
CA PHE A 135 0.42 -7.31 -1.05
C PHE A 135 -1.04 -7.65 -1.31
N ILE A 136 -1.92 -7.29 -0.39
CA ILE A 136 -3.36 -7.55 -0.47
C ILE A 136 -4.11 -6.26 -0.19
N TRP A 137 -4.96 -5.85 -1.12
CA TRP A 137 -5.89 -4.74 -0.93
C TRP A 137 -7.32 -5.26 -1.01
N HIS A 138 -8.15 -4.83 -0.07
CA HIS A 138 -9.60 -4.96 -0.12
C HIS A 138 -10.17 -3.62 -0.53
N VAL A 139 -10.98 -3.63 -1.59
CA VAL A 139 -11.52 -2.41 -2.17
C VAL A 139 -12.99 -2.56 -2.54
N HIS A 140 -13.73 -1.45 -2.54
CA HIS A 140 -15.12 -1.37 -2.95
C HIS A 140 -15.28 -0.53 -4.23
N PRO A 141 -15.71 -1.13 -5.36
CA PRO A 141 -15.91 -0.40 -6.62
C PRO A 141 -17.06 0.61 -6.53
N SER A 142 -16.85 1.83 -7.03
CA SER A 142 -17.82 2.94 -6.94
C SER A 142 -18.23 3.52 -8.29
N ILE A 143 -17.34 3.52 -9.29
CA ILE A 143 -17.61 4.11 -10.62
C ILE A 143 -17.78 2.99 -11.66
N PRO A 144 -18.98 2.80 -12.23
CA PRO A 144 -19.20 1.84 -13.32
C PRO A 144 -18.37 2.16 -14.57
N GLY A 145 -18.16 1.14 -15.41
CA GLY A 145 -17.47 1.25 -16.69
C GLY A 145 -16.15 0.49 -16.75
N PRO A 146 -15.46 0.58 -17.90
CA PRO A 146 -14.12 0.03 -18.06
C PRO A 146 -13.08 0.91 -17.35
N HIS A 147 -12.17 0.29 -16.61
CA HIS A 147 -11.07 0.93 -15.91
C HIS A 147 -9.81 0.11 -16.09
N LEU A 148 -8.66 0.78 -16.08
CA LEU A 148 -7.36 0.13 -16.15
C LEU A 148 -6.62 0.38 -14.85
N LEU A 149 -6.38 -0.65 -14.05
CA LEU A 149 -5.55 -0.53 -12.85
C LEU A 149 -4.13 -0.99 -13.18
N ASN A 150 -3.19 -0.06 -13.17
CA ASN A 150 -1.78 -0.32 -13.42
C ASN A 150 -1.05 -0.57 -12.10
N TRP A 151 -0.07 -1.48 -12.14
CA TRP A 151 0.81 -1.77 -11.03
C TRP A 151 2.28 -1.75 -11.49
N LYS A 152 3.17 -1.35 -10.60
CA LYS A 152 4.62 -1.40 -10.80
C LYS A 152 5.30 -1.81 -9.50
N ILE A 153 6.25 -2.72 -9.60
CA ILE A 153 7.12 -3.13 -8.49
C ILE A 153 8.41 -2.32 -8.56
N SER A 154 8.89 -1.87 -7.40
CA SER A 154 10.20 -1.26 -7.21
C SER A 154 10.93 -1.95 -6.05
N PRO A 155 12.27 -2.06 -6.11
CA PRO A 155 13.04 -2.70 -5.04
C PRO A 155 13.21 -1.82 -3.78
N ALA A 156 12.92 -0.53 -3.91
CA ALA A 156 12.91 0.46 -2.85
C ALA A 156 12.04 1.66 -3.27
N MET A 157 11.74 2.57 -2.34
CA MET A 157 11.07 3.84 -2.65
C MET A 157 11.92 4.73 -3.57
N LEU A 158 13.24 4.69 -3.43
CA LEU A 158 14.19 5.45 -4.25
C LEU A 158 15.17 4.52 -4.96
N GLY A 159 15.40 4.75 -6.26
CA GLY A 159 16.41 4.04 -7.03
C GLY A 159 16.10 2.57 -7.34
N GLY A 160 16.94 1.99 -8.20
CA GLY A 160 16.86 0.59 -8.61
C GLY A 160 15.69 0.26 -9.54
N GLN A 161 15.72 -0.94 -10.12
CA GLN A 161 14.66 -1.42 -11.00
C GLN A 161 14.29 -2.86 -10.65
N ALA A 162 12.99 -3.14 -10.51
CA ALA A 162 12.52 -4.51 -10.46
C ALA A 162 12.23 -4.96 -11.90
N VAL A 163 12.76 -6.12 -12.27
CA VAL A 163 12.63 -6.70 -13.61
C VAL A 163 12.09 -8.12 -13.52
N LEU A 164 11.35 -8.55 -14.53
CA LEU A 164 10.93 -9.94 -14.69
C LEU A 164 12.09 -10.79 -15.23
N ALA A 165 11.91 -12.11 -15.27
CA ALA A 165 12.94 -13.04 -15.77
C ALA A 165 13.39 -12.76 -17.23
N ASN A 166 12.53 -12.14 -18.03
CA ASN A 166 12.84 -11.72 -19.40
C ASN A 166 13.50 -10.34 -19.50
N GLY A 167 13.83 -9.70 -18.37
CA GLY A 167 14.43 -8.36 -18.30
C GLY A 167 13.45 -7.19 -18.45
N ALA A 168 12.16 -7.45 -18.73
CA ALA A 168 11.16 -6.40 -18.79
C ALA A 168 10.90 -5.79 -17.41
N PRO A 169 10.48 -4.51 -17.32
CA PRO A 169 10.06 -3.93 -16.04
C PRO A 169 8.98 -4.79 -15.37
N ALA A 170 9.08 -4.97 -14.05
CA ALA A 170 8.08 -5.69 -13.27
C ALA A 170 6.84 -4.80 -13.05
N ALA A 171 6.05 -4.65 -14.11
CA ALA A 171 4.84 -3.84 -14.15
C ALA A 171 3.77 -4.50 -15.02
N GLY A 172 2.53 -4.06 -14.88
CA GLY A 172 1.42 -4.55 -15.68
C GLY A 172 0.12 -3.83 -15.38
N SER A 173 -0.98 -4.34 -15.95
CA SER A 173 -2.29 -3.72 -15.84
C SER A 173 -3.41 -4.76 -15.72
N PHE A 174 -4.46 -4.40 -14.99
CA PHE A 174 -5.73 -5.12 -14.93
C PHE A 174 -6.81 -4.32 -15.67
N PRO A 175 -7.32 -4.82 -16.81
CA PRO A 175 -8.51 -4.25 -17.44
C PRO A 175 -9.74 -4.75 -16.68
N VAL A 176 -10.37 -3.85 -15.92
CA VAL A 176 -11.52 -4.15 -15.07
C VAL A 176 -12.77 -3.50 -15.64
N VAL A 177 -13.87 -4.23 -15.64
CA VAL A 177 -15.20 -3.69 -15.93
C VAL A 177 -16.03 -3.72 -14.67
N ILE A 178 -16.44 -2.54 -14.19
CA ILE A 178 -17.34 -2.38 -13.05
C ILE A 178 -18.77 -2.24 -13.57
N LYS A 179 -19.64 -3.17 -13.20
CA LYS A 179 -21.06 -3.15 -13.58
C LYS A 179 -21.84 -2.27 -12.61
N SER A 180 -22.75 -1.45 -13.14
CA SER A 180 -23.66 -0.59 -12.39
C SER A 180 -24.80 -1.33 -11.67
N LYS A 181 -25.03 -2.60 -12.00
CA LYS A 181 -26.02 -3.43 -11.30
C LYS A 181 -25.45 -3.88 -9.96
N ALA A 182 -25.99 -3.36 -8.86
CA ALA A 182 -25.71 -3.88 -7.52
C ALA A 182 -26.04 -5.39 -7.46
N PRO A 183 -25.28 -6.20 -6.70
CA PRO A 183 -25.61 -7.61 -6.49
C PRO A 183 -27.05 -7.75 -5.96
N SER A 184 -27.79 -8.75 -6.47
CA SER A 184 -29.13 -9.04 -5.97
C SER A 184 -29.09 -9.41 -4.48
N ALA A 185 -30.08 -8.90 -3.75
CA ALA A 185 -30.36 -9.30 -2.38
C ALA A 185 -31.86 -9.57 -2.25
N THR A 186 -32.21 -10.65 -1.55
CA THR A 186 -33.60 -11.05 -1.32
C THR A 186 -33.90 -10.99 0.17
N VAL A 187 -34.93 -10.22 0.55
CA VAL A 187 -35.45 -10.26 1.92
C VAL A 187 -36.31 -11.52 2.05
N ARG A 188 -35.93 -12.42 2.95
CA ARG A 188 -36.73 -13.60 3.27
C ARG A 188 -37.91 -13.20 4.15
N SER A 189 -38.96 -14.03 4.16
CA SER A 189 -40.18 -13.82 4.96
C SER A 189 -39.93 -13.70 6.48
N ASN A 190 -38.78 -14.18 6.97
CA ASN A 190 -38.35 -14.05 8.36
C ASN A 190 -37.56 -12.76 8.65
N GLY A 191 -37.53 -11.80 7.71
CA GLY A 191 -36.81 -10.52 7.85
C GLY A 191 -35.30 -10.60 7.61
N THR A 192 -34.74 -11.78 7.34
CA THR A 192 -33.30 -11.91 7.03
C THR A 192 -33.02 -11.54 5.57
N VAL A 193 -31.92 -10.80 5.35
CA VAL A 193 -31.46 -10.47 4.00
C VAL A 193 -30.54 -11.58 3.50
N ALA A 194 -30.97 -12.29 2.45
CA ALA A 194 -30.11 -13.15 1.65
C ALA A 194 -29.35 -12.29 0.64
N LYS A 195 -28.02 -12.39 0.63
CA LYS A 195 -27.21 -11.83 -0.45
C LYS A 195 -26.94 -12.95 -1.45
N ASP A 196 -27.20 -12.74 -2.74
CA ASP A 196 -26.91 -13.75 -3.78
C ASP A 196 -25.42 -13.80 -4.16
N TYR A 197 -24.54 -13.41 -3.23
CA TYR A 197 -23.10 -13.39 -3.41
C TYR A 197 -22.37 -13.73 -2.12
N THR A 198 -21.23 -14.43 -2.24
CA THR A 198 -20.31 -14.67 -1.13
C THR A 198 -19.55 -13.38 -0.81
N PRO A 199 -19.70 -12.79 0.39
CA PRO A 199 -18.86 -11.67 0.81
C PRO A 199 -17.39 -12.10 0.84
N ALA A 200 -16.47 -11.17 0.57
CA ALA A 200 -15.05 -11.41 0.79
C ALA A 200 -14.88 -11.86 2.25
N SER A 201 -14.28 -13.03 2.44
CA SER A 201 -14.10 -13.62 3.77
C SER A 201 -13.28 -12.67 4.64
N THR A 202 -13.90 -12.11 5.67
CA THR A 202 -13.16 -11.63 6.84
C THR A 202 -12.66 -12.86 7.58
N SER A 203 -11.47 -13.33 7.24
CA SER A 203 -10.79 -14.35 8.05
C SER A 203 -10.54 -13.77 9.44
N LYS A 204 -11.36 -14.16 10.42
CA LYS A 204 -10.97 -14.08 11.83
C LYS A 204 -9.79 -15.02 12.02
N THR A 205 -8.62 -14.46 12.31
CA THR A 205 -7.47 -15.23 12.78
C THR A 205 -7.85 -15.90 14.11
N SER A 206 -8.04 -17.22 14.10
CA SER A 206 -8.06 -18.02 15.32
C SER A 206 -6.61 -18.29 15.72
N GLN A 207 -6.15 -17.66 16.79
CA GLN A 207 -4.94 -18.09 17.50
C GLN A 207 -5.31 -19.26 18.41
N THR A 208 -4.81 -20.46 18.10
CA THR A 208 -4.60 -21.49 19.12
C THR A 208 -3.28 -21.19 19.81
N LYS A 209 -3.35 -20.94 21.12
CA LYS A 209 -2.16 -20.85 22.00
C LYS A 209 -1.85 -22.26 22.53
N PRO A 210 -0.56 -22.63 22.72
CA PRO A 210 -0.15 -23.92 23.26
C PRO A 210 -0.76 -24.24 24.63
#